data_AF-A0A1M3PYP0-F1
#
_entry.id   AF-A0A1M3PYP0-F1
#
_cell.length_a   1.000
_cell.length_b   1.000
_cell.length_c   1.000
_cell.angle_alpha   90.00
_cell.angle_beta   90.00
_cell.angle_gamma   90.00
#
_symmetry.space_group_name_H-M   'P 1'
#
loop_
_entity.id
_entity.type
_entity.pdbx_description
1 polymer ?
#
loop_
_entity_poly.entity_id
_entity_poly.type
_entity_poly.pdbx_seq_one_letter_code
_entity_poly.pdbx_strand_id
1 'polypeptide(L)'
;MPARLFKEHREINEAADTLLAMVRRTPRPSMEAVSQLRARIGSLTLSHLRNEAMLVISPLLASGRIDELPEGRQVLSEIHELRAAYSNHIRDWTPQTITSDWAGYTRAVAELTALLKIMFAREEEHLHMPAIKLLYPEAVAEAMRATG
;
A
#
# COMPACT_ATOMS: atom_id res chain seq x y z
N MET A 1 12.06 -8.97 9.58
CA MET A 1 12.90 -7.80 9.23
C MET A 1 12.02 -6.72 8.60
N PRO A 2 12.08 -5.46 9.09
CA PRO A 2 11.31 -4.34 8.55
C PRO A 2 11.52 -4.06 7.06
N ALA A 3 12.69 -4.43 6.51
CA ALA A 3 12.98 -4.34 5.07
C ALA A 3 11.98 -5.08 4.16
N ARG A 4 11.18 -6.00 4.70
CA ARG A 4 10.10 -6.68 3.96
C ARG A 4 8.99 -5.72 3.52
N LEU A 5 8.76 -4.61 4.22
CA LEU A 5 7.65 -3.69 3.94
C LEU A 5 7.80 -3.03 2.56
N PHE A 6 9.02 -2.62 2.20
CA PHE A 6 9.35 -2.11 0.86
C PHE A 6 9.10 -3.15 -0.25
N LYS A 7 9.33 -4.44 0.04
CA LYS A 7 9.00 -5.51 -0.92
C LYS A 7 7.49 -5.65 -1.07
N GLU A 8 6.75 -5.59 0.03
CA GLU A 8 5.29 -5.67 0.04
C GLU A 8 4.66 -4.50 -0.74
N HIS A 9 5.18 -3.26 -0.61
CA HIS A 9 4.75 -2.13 -1.44
C HIS A 9 4.96 -2.38 -2.93
N ARG A 10 6.13 -2.90 -3.32
CA ARG A 10 6.41 -3.28 -4.72
C ARG A 10 5.41 -4.33 -5.23
N GLU A 11 5.17 -5.38 -4.45
CA GLU A 11 4.23 -6.44 -4.82
C GLU A 11 2.79 -5.93 -4.99
N ILE A 12 2.35 -4.99 -4.13
CA ILE A 12 1.03 -4.36 -4.26
C ILE A 12 1.00 -3.46 -5.50
N ASN A 13 2.01 -2.63 -5.72
CA ASN A 13 2.11 -1.75 -6.89
C ASN A 13 2.09 -2.54 -8.21
N GLU A 14 2.85 -3.64 -8.29
CA GLU A 14 2.87 -4.53 -9.45
C GLU A 14 1.49 -5.15 -9.71
N ALA A 15 0.79 -5.57 -8.65
CA ALA A 15 -0.57 -6.11 -8.78
C ALA A 15 -1.58 -5.04 -9.22
N ALA A 16 -1.46 -3.82 -8.70
CA ALA A 16 -2.28 -2.68 -9.09
C ALA A 16 -2.04 -2.28 -10.56
N ASP A 17 -0.79 -2.20 -11.00
CA ASP A 17 -0.41 -1.96 -12.39
C ASP A 17 -0.93 -3.05 -13.32
N THR A 18 -0.86 -4.31 -12.88
CA THR A 18 -1.41 -5.44 -13.63
C THR A 18 -2.93 -5.31 -13.81
N LEU A 19 -3.66 -4.92 -12.74
CA LEU A 19 -5.09 -4.67 -12.83
C LEU A 19 -5.41 -3.50 -13.77
N LEU A 20 -4.69 -2.38 -13.63
CA LEU A 20 -4.87 -1.20 -14.49
C LEU A 20 -4.62 -1.54 -15.97
N ALA A 21 -3.54 -2.26 -16.26
CA ALA A 21 -3.25 -2.72 -17.61
C ALA A 21 -4.35 -3.65 -18.13
N MET A 22 -4.85 -4.57 -17.29
CA MET A 22 -5.92 -5.51 -17.65
C MET A 22 -7.22 -4.78 -18.00
N VAL A 23 -7.67 -3.82 -17.19
CA VAL A 23 -8.97 -3.14 -17.41
C VAL A 23 -8.96 -2.22 -18.64
N ARG A 24 -7.77 -1.83 -19.11
CA ARG A 24 -7.58 -1.04 -20.34
C ARG A 24 -7.53 -1.86 -21.64
N ARG A 25 -7.51 -3.20 -21.56
CA ARG A 25 -7.38 -4.07 -22.76
C ARG A 25 -8.66 -4.07 -23.60
N THR A 26 -8.46 -4.28 -24.90
CA THR A 26 -9.51 -4.60 -25.88
C THR A 26 -9.12 -5.89 -26.61
N PRO A 27 -9.97 -6.93 -26.67
CA PRO A 27 -11.31 -7.02 -26.06
C PRO A 27 -11.24 -6.97 -24.52
N ARG A 28 -12.38 -6.64 -23.89
CA ARG A 28 -12.48 -6.57 -22.43
C ARG A 28 -12.18 -7.94 -21.80
N PRO A 29 -11.44 -7.99 -20.68
CA PRO A 29 -11.19 -9.23 -19.94
C PRO A 29 -12.49 -9.74 -19.28
N SER A 30 -12.49 -11.02 -18.89
CA SER A 30 -13.61 -11.59 -18.14
C SER A 30 -13.70 -11.00 -16.73
N MET A 31 -14.92 -10.92 -16.19
CA MET A 31 -15.14 -10.49 -14.80
C MET A 31 -14.49 -11.41 -13.78
N GLU A 32 -14.29 -12.68 -14.12
CA GLU A 32 -13.53 -13.62 -13.30
C GLU A 32 -12.06 -13.19 -13.15
N ALA A 33 -11.39 -12.87 -14.26
CA ALA A 33 -9.99 -12.42 -14.25
C ALA A 33 -9.82 -11.11 -13.46
N VAL A 34 -10.75 -10.17 -13.61
CA VAL A 34 -10.78 -8.93 -12.82
C VAL A 34 -10.93 -9.24 -11.33
N SER A 35 -11.88 -10.13 -10.97
CA SER A 35 -12.15 -10.48 -9.57
C SER A 35 -10.97 -11.18 -8.91
N GLN A 36 -10.27 -12.06 -9.63
CA GLN A 36 -9.06 -12.73 -9.15
C GLN A 36 -7.94 -11.73 -8.82
N LEU A 37 -7.68 -10.75 -9.68
CA LEU A 37 -6.68 -9.71 -9.40
C LEU A 37 -7.09 -8.81 -8.24
N ARG A 38 -8.37 -8.42 -8.15
CA ARG A 38 -8.88 -7.66 -7.01
C ARG A 38 -8.70 -8.41 -5.69
N ALA A 39 -9.01 -9.71 -5.67
CA ALA A 39 -8.81 -10.55 -4.49
C ALA A 39 -7.33 -10.66 -4.10
N ARG A 40 -6.43 -10.78 -5.10
CA ARG A 40 -4.97 -10.77 -4.86
C ARG A 40 -4.51 -9.45 -4.24
N ILE A 41 -4.92 -8.30 -4.78
CA ILE A 41 -4.58 -6.98 -4.22
C ILE A 41 -5.09 -6.86 -2.78
N GLY A 42 -6.33 -7.26 -2.52
CA GLY A 42 -6.90 -7.28 -1.16
C GLY A 42 -6.09 -8.13 -0.18
N SER A 43 -5.64 -9.30 -0.63
CA SER A 43 -4.84 -10.23 0.19
C SER A 43 -3.44 -9.66 0.50
N LEU A 44 -2.76 -9.09 -0.51
CA LEU A 44 -1.46 -8.43 -0.32
C LEU A 44 -1.58 -7.24 0.63
N THR A 45 -2.60 -6.40 0.44
CA THR A 45 -2.87 -5.24 1.28
C THR A 45 -3.11 -5.66 2.73
N LEU A 46 -3.97 -6.65 2.97
CA LEU A 46 -4.25 -7.13 4.33
C LEU A 46 -2.99 -7.69 5.01
N SER A 47 -2.18 -8.45 4.27
CA SER A 47 -0.91 -8.96 4.79
C SER A 47 0.02 -7.81 5.18
N HIS A 48 0.20 -6.84 4.28
CA HIS A 48 1.04 -5.67 4.50
C HIS A 48 0.62 -4.87 5.72
N LEU A 49 -0.67 -4.52 5.84
CA LEU A 49 -1.22 -3.78 6.98
C LEU A 49 -0.93 -4.47 8.32
N ARG A 50 -1.05 -5.80 8.36
CA ARG A 50 -0.72 -6.58 9.57
C ARG A 50 0.77 -6.49 9.92
N ASN A 51 1.65 -6.59 8.91
CA ASN A 51 3.10 -6.54 9.15
C ASN A 51 3.54 -5.14 9.57
N GLU A 52 3.02 -4.12 8.91
CA GLU A 52 3.28 -2.72 9.25
C GLU A 52 2.81 -2.39 10.66
N ALA A 53 1.60 -2.80 11.04
CA ALA A 53 1.08 -2.60 12.38
C ALA A 53 2.01 -3.23 13.44
N MET A 54 2.52 -4.43 13.17
CA MET A 54 3.40 -5.17 14.09
C MET A 54 4.82 -4.59 14.16
N LEU A 55 5.38 -4.16 13.02
CA LEU A 55 6.79 -3.81 12.91
C LEU A 55 7.07 -2.31 13.05
N VAL A 56 6.09 -1.45 12.77
CA VAL A 56 6.30 0.00 12.73
C VAL A 56 5.29 0.71 13.62
N ILE A 57 4.00 0.58 13.34
CA ILE A 57 2.98 1.43 13.97
C ILE A 57 2.86 1.15 15.47
N SER A 58 2.64 -0.09 15.87
CA SER A 58 2.44 -0.42 17.29
C SER A 58 3.70 -0.13 18.12
N PRO A 59 4.93 -0.47 17.68
CA PRO A 59 6.15 -0.09 18.39
C PRO A 59 6.34 1.43 18.52
N LEU A 60 6.09 2.23 17.48
CA LEU A 60 6.19 3.70 17.54
C LEU A 60 5.20 4.30 18.54
N LEU A 61 3.95 3.82 18.51
CA LEU A 61 2.90 4.32 19.41
C LEU A 61 3.15 3.88 20.86
N ALA A 62 3.49 2.61 21.09
CA ALA A 62 3.74 2.07 22.43
C ALA A 62 4.94 2.72 23.12
N SER A 63 5.96 3.11 22.34
CA SER A 63 7.14 3.80 22.86
C SER A 63 6.96 5.32 22.96
N GLY A 64 5.86 5.90 22.44
CA GLY A 64 5.63 7.34 22.40
C GLY A 64 6.51 8.10 21.41
N ARG A 65 7.24 7.37 20.53
CA ARG A 65 8.30 7.94 19.68
C ARG A 65 7.80 8.42 18.33
N ILE A 66 6.50 8.32 18.06
CA ILE A 66 5.91 8.85 16.82
C ILE A 66 6.15 10.36 16.66
N ASP A 67 6.24 11.09 17.77
CA ASP A 67 6.52 12.53 17.80
C ASP A 67 7.99 12.88 17.51
N GLU A 68 8.88 11.88 17.52
CA GLU A 68 10.27 12.04 17.07
C GLU A 68 10.39 12.05 15.54
N LEU A 69 9.33 11.67 14.81
CA LEU A 69 9.29 11.67 13.36
C LEU A 69 8.63 12.98 12.88
N PRO A 70 9.35 13.88 12.16
CA PRO A 70 8.85 15.20 11.79
C PRO A 70 7.48 15.21 11.08
N GLU A 71 7.19 14.20 10.27
CA GLU A 71 5.92 14.07 9.53
C GLU A 71 5.11 12.82 9.94
N GLY A 72 5.54 12.11 11.00
CA GLY A 72 5.00 10.79 11.33
C GLY A 72 3.49 10.76 11.52
N ARG A 73 2.94 11.72 12.29
CA ARG A 73 1.48 11.80 12.50
C ARG A 73 0.70 12.19 11.25
N GLN A 74 1.24 13.08 10.44
CA GLN A 74 0.60 13.52 9.21
C GLN A 74 0.51 12.35 8.23
N VAL A 75 1.62 11.65 8.01
CA VAL A 75 1.67 10.49 7.12
C VAL A 75 0.71 9.40 7.58
N LEU A 76 0.62 9.13 8.89
CA LEU A 76 -0.38 8.20 9.43
C LEU A 76 -1.80 8.61 9.10
N SER A 77 -2.14 9.89 9.21
CA SER A 77 -3.46 10.41 8.83
C SER A 77 -3.75 10.18 7.35
N GLU A 78 -2.79 10.51 6.47
CA GLU A 78 -2.93 10.31 5.02
C GLU A 78 -3.09 8.82 4.65
N ILE A 79 -2.38 7.92 5.33
CA ILE A 79 -2.56 6.47 5.18
C ILE A 79 -3.98 6.04 5.59
N HIS A 80 -4.50 6.59 6.68
CA HIS A 80 -5.89 6.32 7.10
C HIS A 80 -6.91 6.79 6.05
N GLU A 81 -6.70 7.95 5.44
CA GLU A 81 -7.53 8.45 4.34
C GLU A 81 -7.46 7.55 3.11
N LEU A 82 -6.27 7.09 2.71
CA LEU A 82 -6.12 6.15 1.61
C LEU A 82 -6.84 4.82 1.88
N ARG A 83 -6.77 4.30 3.11
CA ARG A 83 -7.49 3.08 3.52
C ARG A 83 -9.01 3.27 3.42
N ALA A 84 -9.51 4.45 3.77
CA ALA A 84 -10.93 4.78 3.61
C ALA A 84 -11.31 4.87 2.12
N ALA A 85 -10.48 5.51 1.29
CA ALA A 85 -10.68 5.59 -0.16
C ALA A 85 -10.70 4.20 -0.82
N TYR A 86 -9.80 3.29 -0.42
CA TYR A 86 -9.78 1.92 -0.90
C TYR A 86 -11.04 1.14 -0.48
N SER A 87 -11.48 1.33 0.76
CA SER A 87 -12.69 0.67 1.27
C SER A 87 -13.95 1.15 0.52
N ASN A 88 -14.05 2.45 0.25
CA ASN A 88 -15.10 3.01 -0.60
C ASN A 88 -15.02 2.43 -2.02
N HIS A 89 -13.84 2.35 -2.61
CA HIS A 89 -13.64 1.74 -3.94
C HIS A 89 -14.17 0.30 -4.00
N ILE A 90 -13.87 -0.54 -3.00
CA ILE A 90 -14.38 -1.92 -2.96
C ILE A 90 -15.91 -1.93 -2.88
N ARG A 91 -16.49 -1.11 -2.01
CA ARG A 91 -17.93 -1.04 -1.77
C ARG A 91 -18.69 -0.59 -3.03
N ASP A 92 -18.19 0.46 -3.69
CA ASP A 92 -18.90 1.12 -4.78
C ASP A 92 -18.78 0.32 -6.09
N TRP A 93 -17.63 -0.34 -6.32
CA TRP A 93 -17.36 -1.13 -7.52
C TRP A 93 -17.67 -2.62 -7.36
N THR A 94 -18.96 -2.94 -7.24
CA THR A 94 -19.46 -4.33 -7.30
C THR A 94 -19.27 -4.93 -8.70
N PRO A 95 -19.28 -6.27 -8.87
CA PRO A 95 -19.23 -6.88 -10.21
C PRO A 95 -20.30 -6.35 -11.16
N GLN A 96 -21.51 -6.08 -10.64
CA GLN A 96 -22.62 -5.50 -11.38
C GLN A 96 -22.28 -4.08 -11.83
N THR A 97 -21.83 -3.21 -10.92
CA THR A 97 -21.45 -1.82 -11.23
C THR A 97 -20.31 -1.75 -12.25
N ILE A 98 -19.30 -2.60 -12.12
CA ILE A 98 -18.17 -2.68 -13.07
C ILE A 98 -18.65 -3.08 -14.47
N THR A 99 -19.58 -4.05 -14.54
CA THR A 99 -20.12 -4.51 -15.82
C THR A 99 -20.94 -3.41 -16.49
N SER A 100 -21.73 -2.66 -15.72
CA SER A 100 -22.55 -1.56 -16.23
C SER A 100 -21.74 -0.31 -16.59
N ASP A 101 -20.65 -0.02 -15.86
CA ASP A 101 -19.80 1.15 -16.06
C ASP A 101 -18.30 0.79 -16.08
N TRP A 102 -17.90 0.12 -17.16
CA TRP A 102 -16.51 -0.27 -17.37
C TRP A 102 -15.55 0.92 -17.48
N ALA A 103 -16.00 1.99 -18.13
CA ALA A 103 -15.18 3.18 -18.35
C ALA A 103 -14.94 3.92 -17.04
N GLY A 104 -15.98 4.08 -16.22
CA GLY A 104 -15.85 4.60 -14.86
C GLY A 104 -14.94 3.75 -13.99
N TYR A 105 -15.09 2.43 -14.02
CA TYR A 105 -14.21 1.54 -13.27
C TYR A 105 -12.73 1.68 -13.70
N THR A 106 -12.48 1.77 -15.01
CA THR A 106 -11.12 1.96 -15.55
C THR A 106 -10.48 3.26 -15.05
N ARG A 107 -11.24 4.36 -14.98
CA ARG A 107 -10.78 5.64 -14.41
C ARG A 107 -10.52 5.53 -12.91
N ALA A 108 -11.46 4.94 -12.16
CA ALA A 108 -11.33 4.77 -10.71
C ALA A 108 -10.11 3.91 -10.33
N VAL A 109 -9.82 2.84 -11.08
CA VAL A 109 -8.60 2.04 -10.89
C VAL A 109 -7.36 2.88 -11.17
N ALA A 110 -7.34 3.68 -12.24
CA ALA A 110 -6.20 4.53 -12.58
C ALA A 110 -5.90 5.57 -11.49
N GLU A 111 -6.94 6.24 -10.97
CA GLU A 111 -6.83 7.23 -9.90
C GLU A 111 -6.31 6.58 -8.61
N LEU A 112 -6.90 5.47 -8.20
CA LEU A 112 -6.49 4.77 -6.98
C LEU A 112 -5.06 4.21 -7.08
N THR A 113 -4.66 3.66 -8.24
CA THR A 113 -3.27 3.21 -8.47
C THR A 113 -2.28 4.36 -8.39
N ALA A 114 -2.61 5.54 -8.92
CA ALA A 114 -1.74 6.71 -8.82
C ALA A 114 -1.59 7.18 -7.36
N LEU A 115 -2.71 7.28 -6.61
CA LEU A 115 -2.69 7.64 -5.19
C LEU A 115 -1.87 6.66 -4.36
N LEU A 116 -2.04 5.35 -4.58
CA LEU A 116 -1.30 4.32 -3.87
C LEU A 116 0.22 4.47 -4.03
N LYS A 117 0.70 4.75 -5.27
CA LYS A 117 2.12 4.92 -5.55
C LYS A 117 2.72 6.13 -4.85
N ILE A 118 2.00 7.26 -4.86
CA ILE A 118 2.41 8.48 -4.17
C ILE A 118 2.51 8.20 -2.66
N MET A 119 1.49 7.53 -2.10
CA MET A 119 1.45 7.25 -0.67
C MET A 119 2.53 6.27 -0.23
N PHE A 120 2.81 5.20 -0.97
CA PHE A 120 3.90 4.27 -0.62
C PHE A 120 5.26 4.95 -0.65
N ALA A 121 5.55 5.80 -1.64
CA ALA A 121 6.81 6.53 -1.68
C ALA A 121 6.95 7.46 -0.46
N ARG A 122 5.88 8.19 -0.13
CA ARG A 122 5.83 9.09 1.03
C ARG A 122 5.95 8.34 2.35
N GLU A 123 5.26 7.22 2.50
CA GLU A 123 5.34 6.36 3.67
C GLU A 123 6.74 5.77 3.86
N GLU A 124 7.37 5.30 2.78
CA GLU A 124 8.73 4.79 2.82
C GLU A 124 9.73 5.84 3.31
N GLU A 125 9.64 7.06 2.76
CA GLU A 125 10.56 8.16 3.05
C GLU A 125 10.35 8.75 4.46
N HIS A 126 9.11 9.03 4.84
CA HIS A 126 8.79 9.85 6.01
C HIS A 126 8.33 9.04 7.22
N LEU A 127 7.99 7.75 7.05
CA LEU A 127 7.56 6.88 8.15
C LEU A 127 8.46 5.65 8.30
N HIS A 128 8.55 4.76 7.31
CA HIS A 128 9.26 3.49 7.46
C HIS A 128 10.76 3.69 7.67
N MET A 129 11.44 4.45 6.81
CA MET A 129 12.89 4.66 6.93
C MET A 129 13.30 5.31 8.26
N PRO A 130 12.67 6.41 8.72
CA PRO A 130 12.94 6.98 10.03
C PRO A 130 12.60 6.03 11.17
N ALA A 131 11.44 5.36 11.13
CA ALA A 131 11.03 4.43 12.17
C ALA A 131 11.97 3.24 12.31
N ILE A 132 12.50 2.73 11.20
CA ILE A 132 13.45 1.61 11.24
C ILE A 132 14.75 2.02 11.92
N LYS A 133 15.29 3.20 11.58
CA LYS A 133 16.49 3.75 12.26
C LYS A 133 16.24 3.95 13.76
N LEU A 134 15.02 4.34 14.10
CA LEU A 134 14.62 4.69 15.46
C LEU A 134 14.41 3.45 16.34
N LEU A 135 13.71 2.44 15.81
CA LEU A 135 13.29 1.23 16.52
C LEU A 135 14.32 0.10 16.43
N TYR A 136 15.12 0.06 15.35
CA TYR A 136 16.04 -1.03 15.06
C TYR A 136 17.47 -0.52 14.72
N PRO A 137 18.09 0.29 15.59
CA PRO A 137 19.38 0.92 15.30
C PRO A 137 20.51 -0.10 15.04
N GLU A 138 20.50 -1.24 15.73
CA GLU A 138 21.53 -2.29 15.55
C GLU A 138 21.42 -2.99 14.20
N ALA A 139 20.20 -3.22 13.70
CA ALA A 139 19.97 -3.83 12.39
C ALA A 139 20.45 -2.91 11.25
N VAL A 140 20.32 -1.60 11.42
CA VAL A 140 20.86 -0.61 10.47
C VAL A 140 22.38 -0.61 10.49
N ALA A 141 22.99 -0.63 11.69
CA ALA A 141 24.44 -0.66 11.84
C ALA A 141 25.08 -1.94 11.27
N GLU A 142 24.42 -3.09 11.40
CA GLU A 142 24.85 -4.35 10.79
C GLU A 142 24.78 -4.31 9.25
N ALA A 143 23.69 -3.79 8.69
CA ALA A 143 23.54 -3.66 7.24
C ALA A 143 24.60 -2.74 6.62
N MET A 144 24.94 -1.62 7.26
CA MET A 144 25.98 -0.71 6.78
C MET A 144 27.39 -1.32 6.83
N ARG A 145 27.66 -2.21 7.79
CA ARG A 145 28.94 -2.94 7.89
C ARG A 145 29.08 -4.05 6.85
N ALA A 146 28.00 -4.63 6.36
CA ALA A 146 28.03 -5.69 5.36
C ALA A 146 28.25 -5.18 3.91
N THR A 147 28.11 -3.87 3.68
CA THR A 147 28.21 -3.23 2.36
C THR A 147 29.49 -2.41 2.15
N GLY A 148 30.39 -2.35 3.14
CA GLY A 148 31.68 -1.64 3.08
C GLY A 148 32.85 -2.61 3.20
#